data_AF-A0AA41N943-F1
#
_entry.id   AF-A0AA41N943-F1
#
_cell.length_a   1.000
_cell.length_b   1.000
_cell.length_c   1.000
_cell.angle_alpha   90.00
_cell.angle_beta   90.00
_cell.angle_gamma   90.00
#
_symmetry.space_group_name_H-M   'P 1'
#
loop_
_entity.id
_entity.type
_entity.pdbx_description
1 polymer ?
#
loop_
_entity_poly.entity_id
_entity_poly.type
_entity_poly.pdbx_seq_one_letter_code
_entity_poly.pdbx_strand_id
1 'polypeptide(L)'
;MGAAMAAINSIYSNTDANIVFYVVGLRNTLTRIRKWIEHSKLREINFKIVEFNPMVLKGKIRPDSSRPELLQPLNFVRFYLPLLIHQHEKVIYLDDDVIVQGDIQELYDTTLARGHAAAFSDDCDLPAAQDINRLVGLQNTYMGYLDYRKKTIKDLGISPSTCSFNPGVIVANMTEWKHQRITKQLEKWMQKNVEYV
;
A
#
# COMPACT_ATOMS: atom_id res chain seq x y z
N MET A 1 -10.34 1.62 -12.15
CA MET A 1 -10.83 2.98 -12.51
C MET A 1 -12.19 3.28 -11.92
N GLY A 2 -13.26 2.49 -12.13
CA GLY A 2 -14.56 2.74 -11.47
C GLY A 2 -14.42 2.70 -9.94
N ALA A 3 -13.72 1.69 -9.44
CA ALA A 3 -13.37 1.54 -8.03
C ALA A 3 -12.56 2.76 -7.50
N ALA A 4 -11.46 3.14 -8.17
CA ALA A 4 -10.71 4.36 -7.84
C ALA A 4 -11.56 5.64 -7.73
N MET A 5 -12.52 5.85 -8.65
CA MET A 5 -13.42 7.01 -8.57
C MET A 5 -14.37 6.92 -7.39
N ALA A 6 -14.86 5.72 -7.05
CA ALA A 6 -15.67 5.51 -5.85
C ALA A 6 -14.87 5.76 -4.56
N ALA A 7 -13.61 5.29 -4.50
CA ALA A 7 -12.71 5.56 -3.38
C ALA A 7 -12.47 7.06 -3.20
N ILE A 8 -12.10 7.78 -4.27
CA ILE A 8 -11.91 9.25 -4.24
C ILE A 8 -13.19 9.96 -3.81
N ASN A 9 -14.34 9.57 -4.37
CA ASN A 9 -15.63 10.17 -4.02
C ASN A 9 -15.98 9.92 -2.55
N SER A 10 -15.70 8.73 -2.01
CA SER A 10 -15.94 8.40 -0.61
C SER A 10 -15.10 9.25 0.34
N ILE A 11 -13.86 9.56 -0.02
CA ILE A 11 -13.01 10.47 0.75
C ILE A 11 -13.57 11.88 0.67
N TYR A 12 -13.78 12.40 -0.54
CA TYR A 12 -14.22 13.78 -0.77
C TYR A 12 -15.58 14.10 -0.12
N SER A 13 -16.46 13.11 0.00
CA SER A 13 -17.80 13.30 0.58
C SER A 13 -17.82 13.22 2.11
N ASN A 14 -16.76 12.74 2.77
CA ASN A 14 -16.72 12.47 4.22
C ASN A 14 -15.70 13.34 4.99
N THR A 15 -15.15 14.39 4.37
CA THR A 15 -14.14 15.25 5.00
C THR A 15 -14.25 16.69 4.49
N ASP A 16 -14.01 17.65 5.38
CA ASP A 16 -13.84 19.07 5.03
C ASP A 16 -12.35 19.46 4.90
N ALA A 17 -11.44 18.49 5.04
CA ALA A 17 -10.00 18.73 4.95
C ALA A 17 -9.58 19.16 3.54
N ASN A 18 -8.54 19.99 3.44
CA ASN A 18 -7.96 20.35 2.15
C ASN A 18 -7.08 19.22 1.61
N ILE A 19 -7.61 18.48 0.63
CA ILE A 19 -6.98 17.28 0.07
C ILE A 19 -6.47 17.55 -1.34
N VAL A 20 -5.28 17.00 -1.65
CA VAL A 20 -4.79 16.86 -3.02
C VAL A 20 -4.67 15.37 -3.34
N PHE A 21 -5.45 14.90 -4.30
CA PHE A 21 -5.42 13.50 -4.75
C PHE A 21 -4.28 13.26 -5.75
N TYR A 22 -3.39 12.33 -5.45
CA TYR A 22 -2.38 11.86 -6.40
C TYR A 22 -2.85 10.56 -7.04
N VAL A 23 -3.33 10.63 -8.28
CA VAL A 23 -3.85 9.47 -9.02
C VAL A 23 -2.74 8.89 -9.89
N VAL A 24 -2.24 7.72 -9.50
CA VAL A 24 -1.12 7.07 -10.19
C VAL A 24 -1.64 6.16 -11.31
N GLY A 25 -1.05 6.26 -12.49
CA GLY A 25 -1.45 5.44 -13.64
C GLY A 25 -0.28 5.14 -14.58
N LEU A 26 -0.54 4.27 -15.55
CA LEU A 26 0.41 4.01 -16.65
C LEU A 26 0.25 5.06 -17.75
N ARG A 27 1.32 5.29 -18.52
CA ARG A 27 1.37 6.32 -19.59
C ARG A 27 0.16 6.32 -20.52
N ASN A 28 -0.29 5.15 -20.95
CA ASN A 28 -1.44 4.98 -21.86
C ASN A 28 -2.81 5.24 -21.20
N THR A 29 -2.86 5.35 -19.87
CA THR A 29 -4.11 5.56 -19.10
C THR A 29 -4.32 6.99 -18.64
N LEU A 30 -3.29 7.84 -18.63
CA LEU A 30 -3.32 9.17 -18.01
C LEU A 30 -4.41 10.08 -18.58
N THR A 31 -4.54 10.12 -19.92
CA THR A 31 -5.59 10.91 -20.59
C THR A 31 -6.99 10.44 -20.23
N ARG A 32 -7.18 9.13 -20.05
CA ARG A 32 -8.47 8.55 -19.65
C ARG A 32 -8.79 8.88 -18.20
N ILE A 33 -7.79 8.82 -17.31
CA ILE A 33 -7.93 9.23 -15.90
C ILE A 33 -8.41 10.67 -15.81
N ARG A 34 -7.73 11.59 -16.51
CA ARG A 34 -8.09 12.99 -16.54
C ARG A 34 -9.54 13.20 -16.99
N LYS A 35 -9.91 12.61 -18.14
CA LYS A 35 -11.28 12.72 -18.67
C LYS A 35 -12.33 12.23 -17.68
N TRP A 36 -12.09 11.13 -16.98
CA TRP A 36 -13.05 10.59 -16.00
C TRP A 36 -13.28 11.53 -14.82
N ILE A 37 -12.22 12.15 -14.30
CA ILE A 37 -12.35 13.11 -13.20
C ILE A 37 -13.08 14.37 -13.68
N GLU A 38 -12.62 14.97 -14.78
CA GLU A 38 -13.16 16.23 -15.33
C GLU A 38 -14.62 16.14 -15.79
N HIS A 39 -15.07 14.97 -16.25
CA HIS A 39 -16.44 14.75 -16.75
C HIS A 39 -17.35 14.07 -15.71
N SER A 40 -16.99 14.12 -14.43
CA SER A 40 -17.80 13.57 -13.33
C SER A 40 -18.10 14.63 -12.26
N LYS A 41 -18.76 14.21 -11.18
CA LYS A 41 -18.95 15.05 -9.98
C LYS A 41 -17.62 15.42 -9.29
N LEU A 42 -16.54 14.71 -9.62
CA LEU A 42 -15.20 14.93 -9.07
C LEU A 42 -14.40 16.04 -9.76
N ARG A 43 -14.99 16.78 -10.72
CA ARG A 43 -14.28 17.83 -11.46
C ARG A 43 -13.74 18.98 -10.57
N GLU A 44 -14.28 19.11 -9.35
CA GLU A 44 -13.95 20.19 -8.40
C GLU A 44 -12.87 19.79 -7.39
N ILE A 45 -12.42 18.54 -7.39
CA ILE A 45 -11.34 18.10 -6.48
C ILE A 45 -9.98 18.67 -6.93
N ASN A 46 -9.09 18.88 -5.98
CA ASN A 46 -7.68 19.11 -6.30
C ASN A 46 -7.01 17.76 -6.58
N PHE A 47 -6.47 17.56 -7.78
CA PHE A 47 -5.77 16.32 -8.12
C PHE A 47 -4.53 16.54 -8.99
N LYS A 48 -3.62 15.56 -8.93
CA LYS A 48 -2.47 15.42 -9.81
C LYS A 48 -2.44 14.00 -10.35
N ILE A 49 -2.17 13.86 -11.64
CA ILE A 49 -1.96 12.55 -12.27
C ILE A 49 -0.47 12.29 -12.31
N VAL A 50 -0.05 11.12 -11.82
CA VAL A 50 1.36 10.71 -11.79
C VAL A 50 1.55 9.48 -12.68
N GLU A 51 2.53 9.54 -13.57
CA GLU A 51 2.94 8.37 -14.36
C GLU A 51 3.79 7.44 -13.50
N PHE A 52 3.41 6.17 -13.44
CA PHE A 52 4.27 5.10 -12.97
C PHE A 52 4.96 4.43 -14.15
N ASN A 53 6.29 4.53 -14.22
CA ASN A 53 7.09 3.89 -15.25
C ASN A 53 7.38 2.43 -14.86
N PRO A 54 6.78 1.42 -15.53
CA PRO A 54 6.96 0.01 -15.16
C PRO A 54 8.39 -0.50 -15.37
N MET A 55 9.24 0.22 -16.09
CA MET A 55 10.65 -0.15 -16.29
C MET A 55 11.43 -0.25 -14.98
N VAL A 56 11.00 0.47 -13.92
CA VAL A 56 11.61 0.35 -12.59
C VAL A 56 11.48 -1.06 -12.02
N LEU A 57 10.55 -1.88 -12.52
CA LEU A 57 10.29 -3.24 -12.05
C LEU A 57 11.07 -4.31 -12.83
N LYS A 58 11.80 -3.92 -13.89
CA LYS A 58 12.56 -4.87 -14.71
C LYS A 58 13.56 -5.66 -13.85
N GLY A 59 13.45 -6.99 -13.89
CA GLY A 59 14.29 -7.90 -13.09
C GLY A 59 13.96 -7.93 -11.60
N LYS A 60 12.82 -7.38 -11.18
CA LYS A 60 12.37 -7.33 -9.77
C LYS A 60 11.05 -8.07 -9.54
N ILE A 61 10.39 -8.50 -10.60
CA ILE A 61 9.13 -9.23 -10.55
C ILE A 61 9.30 -10.51 -11.35
N ARG A 62 8.80 -11.62 -10.80
CA ARG A 62 8.80 -12.91 -11.48
C ARG A 62 7.77 -12.94 -12.60
N PRO A 63 8.16 -13.31 -13.84
CA PRO A 63 7.21 -13.43 -14.94
C PRO A 63 6.34 -14.70 -14.86
N ASP A 64 6.78 -15.72 -14.12
CA ASP A 64 6.17 -17.06 -14.01
C ASP A 64 5.35 -17.22 -12.72
N SER A 65 4.45 -16.29 -12.43
CA SER A 65 3.51 -16.50 -11.32
C SER A 65 2.28 -17.27 -11.79
N SER A 66 1.79 -18.19 -10.96
CA SER A 66 0.47 -18.83 -11.14
C SER A 66 -0.71 -17.85 -11.05
N ARG A 67 -0.43 -16.58 -10.71
CA ARG A 67 -1.39 -15.49 -10.48
C ARG A 67 -0.96 -14.21 -11.22
N PRO A 68 -1.04 -14.18 -12.56
CA PRO A 68 -0.55 -13.07 -13.38
C PRO A 68 -1.19 -11.71 -13.05
N GLU A 69 -2.38 -11.69 -12.47
CA GLU A 69 -3.06 -10.51 -11.93
C GLU A 69 -2.29 -9.81 -10.80
N LEU A 70 -1.49 -10.56 -10.03
CA LEU A 70 -0.66 -10.00 -8.97
C LEU A 70 0.59 -9.28 -9.51
N LEU A 71 0.94 -9.52 -10.78
CA LEU A 71 2.10 -8.94 -11.44
C LEU A 71 1.80 -7.59 -12.13
N GLN A 72 0.58 -7.06 -11.99
CA GLN A 72 0.24 -5.76 -12.56
C GLN A 72 1.16 -4.69 -11.98
N PRO A 73 1.81 -3.85 -12.82
CA PRO A 73 2.80 -2.88 -12.35
C PRO A 73 2.28 -1.94 -11.26
N LEU A 74 1.00 -1.57 -11.31
CA LEU A 74 0.39 -0.65 -10.35
C LEU A 74 0.32 -1.24 -8.93
N ASN A 75 0.33 -2.56 -8.75
CA ASN A 75 0.35 -3.19 -7.43
C ASN A 75 1.61 -2.83 -6.62
N PHE A 76 2.69 -2.46 -7.32
CA PHE A 76 3.98 -2.14 -6.72
C PHE A 76 4.17 -0.65 -6.42
N VAL A 77 3.22 0.21 -6.82
CA VAL A 77 3.30 1.68 -6.62
C VAL A 77 3.59 2.04 -5.16
N ARG A 78 2.99 1.31 -4.21
CA ARG A 78 3.19 1.50 -2.76
C ARG A 78 4.66 1.42 -2.32
N PHE A 79 5.53 0.74 -3.05
CA PHE A 79 6.97 0.68 -2.74
C PHE A 79 7.76 1.91 -3.21
N TYR A 80 7.17 2.70 -4.10
CA TYR A 80 7.81 3.81 -4.80
C TYR A 80 7.27 5.18 -4.39
N LEU A 81 6.44 5.27 -3.34
CA LEU A 81 5.78 6.52 -2.94
C LEU A 81 6.73 7.73 -2.93
N PRO A 82 7.94 7.68 -2.31
CA PRO A 82 8.78 8.88 -2.22
C PRO A 82 9.52 9.24 -3.51
N LEU A 83 9.46 8.37 -4.52
CA LEU A 83 9.97 8.64 -5.86
C LEU A 83 8.88 9.20 -6.79
N LEU A 84 7.61 9.04 -6.42
CA LEU A 84 6.46 9.51 -7.17
C LEU A 84 5.95 10.86 -6.66
N ILE A 85 6.04 11.08 -5.33
CA ILE A 85 5.49 12.25 -4.65
C ILE A 85 6.59 12.88 -3.80
N HIS A 86 7.08 14.05 -4.24
CA HIS A 86 8.23 14.70 -3.60
C HIS A 86 7.85 15.87 -2.68
N GLN A 87 6.63 16.41 -2.82
CA GLN A 87 6.24 17.67 -2.19
C GLN A 87 5.68 17.53 -0.77
N HIS A 88 5.53 16.30 -0.28
CA HIS A 88 4.85 16.03 0.99
C HIS A 88 5.74 15.20 1.92
N GLU A 89 5.77 15.57 3.19
CA GLU A 89 6.50 14.86 4.24
C GLU A 89 5.73 13.64 4.76
N LYS A 90 4.40 13.65 4.66
CA LYS A 90 3.51 12.56 5.05
C LYS A 90 2.38 12.42 4.04
N VAL A 91 2.02 11.20 3.66
CA VAL A 91 0.94 10.88 2.72
C VAL A 91 0.13 9.68 3.22
N ILE A 92 -1.11 9.56 2.75
CA ILE A 92 -1.90 8.33 2.87
C ILE A 92 -1.92 7.65 1.50
N TYR A 93 -1.57 6.37 1.47
CA TYR A 93 -1.80 5.49 0.32
C TYR A 93 -3.04 4.65 0.56
N LEU A 94 -3.85 4.49 -0.49
CA LEU A 94 -5.06 3.69 -0.50
C LEU A 94 -5.09 2.86 -1.79
N ASP A 95 -5.38 1.56 -1.68
CA ASP A 95 -5.75 0.72 -2.83
C ASP A 95 -7.08 1.20 -3.45
N ASP A 96 -7.33 0.84 -4.71
CA ASP A 96 -8.49 1.38 -5.44
C ASP A 96 -9.81 0.68 -5.11
N ASP A 97 -9.78 -0.34 -4.26
CA ASP A 97 -10.90 -1.15 -3.78
C ASP A 97 -11.35 -0.80 -2.34
N VAL A 98 -10.96 0.38 -1.84
CA VAL A 98 -11.39 0.87 -0.52
C VAL A 98 -12.58 1.84 -0.61
N ILE A 99 -13.39 1.88 0.45
CA ILE A 99 -14.41 2.93 0.69
C ILE A 99 -14.15 3.54 2.06
N VAL A 100 -13.99 4.86 2.09
CA VAL A 100 -13.75 5.63 3.32
C VAL A 100 -15.10 6.16 3.82
N GLN A 101 -15.47 5.77 5.05
CA GLN A 101 -16.75 6.14 5.68
C GLN A 101 -16.61 7.21 6.78
N GLY A 102 -15.39 7.56 7.17
CA GLY A 102 -15.10 8.59 8.18
C GLY A 102 -14.19 9.68 7.62
N ASP A 103 -13.78 10.61 8.48
CA ASP A 103 -12.88 11.67 8.09
C ASP A 103 -11.45 11.11 7.90
N ILE A 104 -10.93 11.23 6.68
CA ILE A 104 -9.57 10.79 6.33
C ILE A 104 -8.49 11.56 7.09
N GLN A 105 -8.81 12.76 7.60
CA GLN A 105 -7.90 13.56 8.40
C GLN A 105 -7.53 12.85 9.71
N GLU A 106 -8.46 12.12 10.34
CA GLU A 106 -8.16 11.34 11.55
C GLU A 106 -7.07 10.30 11.28
N LEU A 107 -7.14 9.62 10.13
CA LEU A 107 -6.11 8.69 9.71
C LEU A 107 -4.79 9.42 9.45
N TYR A 108 -4.83 10.59 8.80
CA TYR A 108 -3.64 11.40 8.54
C TYR A 108 -2.93 11.79 9.83
N ASP A 109 -3.69 12.18 10.86
CA ASP A 109 -3.17 12.68 12.14
C ASP A 109 -2.61 11.58 13.06
N THR A 110 -2.67 10.31 12.63
CA THR A 110 -1.98 9.20 13.29
C THR A 110 -0.52 9.53 13.57
N THR A 111 -0.12 9.43 14.84
CA THR A 111 1.26 9.71 15.27
C THR A 111 2.17 8.54 14.91
N LEU A 112 3.18 8.80 14.10
CA LEU A 112 4.24 7.85 13.82
C LEU A 112 5.40 8.07 14.80
N ALA A 113 5.71 7.05 15.59
CA ALA A 113 6.81 7.11 16.54
C ALA A 113 8.16 7.35 15.82
N ARG A 114 9.13 7.96 16.51
CA ARG A 114 10.44 8.26 15.93
C ARG A 114 11.06 7.00 15.31
N GLY A 115 11.56 7.11 14.07
CA GLY A 115 12.11 6.00 13.32
C GLY A 115 11.09 5.10 12.63
N HIS A 116 9.78 5.34 12.77
CA HIS A 116 8.75 4.62 12.02
C HIS A 116 8.42 5.39 10.74
N ALA A 117 8.64 4.75 9.60
CA ALA A 117 8.39 5.36 8.29
C ALA A 117 6.96 5.15 7.79
N ALA A 118 6.21 4.21 8.37
CA ALA A 118 4.84 3.94 7.99
C ALA A 118 4.05 3.27 9.12
N ALA A 119 2.73 3.42 9.08
CA ALA A 119 1.77 2.63 9.84
C ALA A 119 0.78 1.92 8.90
N PHE A 120 0.27 0.79 9.37
CA PHE A 120 -0.62 -0.12 8.65
C PHE A 120 -1.73 -0.60 9.59
N SER A 121 -2.81 -1.14 9.02
CA SER A 121 -3.83 -1.85 9.82
C SER A 121 -3.35 -3.26 10.14
N ASP A 122 -3.53 -3.70 11.39
CA ASP A 122 -3.40 -5.10 11.74
C ASP A 122 -4.39 -5.94 10.92
N ASP A 123 -3.95 -7.13 10.52
CA ASP A 123 -4.72 -8.11 9.77
C ASP A 123 -4.60 -9.44 10.49
N CYS A 124 -5.34 -9.60 11.59
CA CYS A 124 -5.38 -10.84 12.38
C CYS A 124 -6.75 -11.13 12.99
N ASP A 125 -7.77 -10.34 12.63
CA ASP A 125 -9.14 -10.56 13.08
C ASP A 125 -9.71 -11.85 12.48
N LEU A 126 -10.16 -12.75 13.35
CA LEU A 126 -10.91 -13.93 12.96
C LEU A 126 -12.32 -13.50 12.53
N PRO A 127 -12.97 -14.17 11.55
CA PRO A 127 -14.40 -14.03 11.38
C PRO A 127 -15.09 -14.38 12.72
N ALA A 128 -16.06 -13.56 13.11
CA ALA A 128 -16.84 -13.77 14.32
C ALA A 128 -17.44 -15.20 14.35
N ALA A 129 -16.97 -15.99 15.32
CA ALA A 129 -17.58 -17.22 15.84
C ALA A 129 -18.50 -18.01 14.87
N GLN A 130 -17.93 -18.92 14.08
CA GLN A 130 -18.71 -20.09 13.60
C GLN A 130 -17.90 -21.32 13.19
N ASP A 131 -16.58 -21.26 13.03
CA ASP A 131 -15.78 -22.42 12.61
C ASP A 131 -14.56 -22.66 13.49
N ILE A 132 -14.83 -23.05 14.74
CA ILE A 132 -13.83 -23.26 15.80
C ILE A 132 -12.89 -24.45 15.47
N ASN A 133 -13.27 -25.32 14.52
CA ASN A 133 -12.51 -26.52 14.17
C ASN A 133 -11.46 -26.32 13.06
N ARG A 134 -11.28 -25.10 12.53
CA ARG A 134 -10.21 -24.76 11.55
C ARG A 134 -9.04 -23.97 12.15
N LEU A 135 -9.04 -23.73 13.47
CA LEU A 135 -8.31 -22.64 14.13
C LEU A 135 -6.81 -22.84 14.43
N VAL A 136 -6.18 -23.98 14.09
CA VAL A 136 -4.78 -24.25 14.52
C VAL A 136 -3.72 -23.71 13.55
N GLY A 137 -4.10 -23.00 12.47
CA GLY A 137 -3.12 -22.52 11.47
C GLY A 137 -3.51 -21.30 10.64
N LEU A 138 -4.55 -20.54 11.05
CA LEU A 138 -5.15 -19.45 10.25
C LEU A 138 -5.17 -18.09 10.96
N GLN A 139 -4.37 -17.88 12.00
CA GLN A 139 -4.13 -16.52 12.47
C GLN A 139 -3.11 -15.89 11.52
N ASN A 140 -3.49 -14.84 10.79
CA ASN A 140 -2.61 -14.01 9.95
C ASN A 140 -1.57 -13.30 10.85
N THR A 141 -0.67 -14.10 11.40
CA THR A 141 0.42 -13.71 12.30
C THR A 141 1.72 -14.03 11.61
N TYR A 142 2.82 -13.42 12.06
CA TYR A 142 4.12 -13.69 11.45
C TYR A 142 4.53 -15.17 11.49
N MET A 143 3.99 -15.98 12.41
CA MET A 143 4.19 -17.44 12.42
C MET A 143 3.80 -18.09 11.08
N GLY A 144 2.75 -17.60 10.42
CA GLY A 144 2.28 -18.13 9.14
C GLY A 144 3.15 -17.75 7.94
N TYR A 145 4.00 -16.72 8.07
CA TYR A 145 4.78 -16.15 6.96
C TYR A 145 6.29 -16.31 7.11
N LEU A 146 6.79 -16.40 8.34
CA LEU A 146 8.22 -16.46 8.64
C LEU A 146 8.61 -17.84 9.16
N ASP A 147 9.74 -18.37 8.66
CA ASP A 147 10.30 -19.63 9.15
C ASP A 147 11.10 -19.41 10.43
N TYR A 148 10.42 -19.45 11.58
CA TYR A 148 11.01 -19.30 12.91
C TYR A 148 12.02 -20.39 13.30
N ARG A 149 12.24 -21.42 12.49
CA ARG A 149 13.35 -22.38 12.70
C ARG A 149 14.69 -21.76 12.33
N LYS A 150 14.70 -20.76 11.43
CA LYS A 150 15.92 -20.07 10.97
C LYS A 150 16.40 -19.07 12.01
N LYS A 151 17.68 -19.15 12.38
CA LYS A 151 18.33 -18.20 13.31
C LYS A 151 18.16 -16.76 12.85
N THR A 152 18.29 -16.49 11.55
CA THR A 152 18.11 -15.16 10.96
C THR A 152 16.73 -14.55 11.21
N ILE A 153 15.68 -15.35 11.36
CA ILE A 153 14.32 -14.88 11.69
C ILE A 153 14.20 -14.61 13.19
N LYS A 154 14.75 -15.50 14.03
CA LYS A 154 14.77 -15.32 15.49
C LYS A 154 15.52 -14.05 15.89
N ASP A 155 16.63 -13.76 15.23
CA ASP A 155 17.48 -12.60 15.49
C ASP A 155 16.78 -11.26 15.17
N LEU A 156 15.65 -11.27 14.43
CA LEU A 156 14.84 -10.06 14.20
C LEU A 156 14.01 -9.64 15.43
N GLY A 157 13.83 -10.54 16.42
CA GLY A 157 13.06 -10.24 17.63
C GLY A 157 11.55 -10.04 17.41
N ILE A 158 11.01 -10.43 16.25
CA ILE A 158 9.57 -10.33 15.93
C ILE A 158 8.85 -11.50 16.59
N SER A 159 7.86 -11.23 17.46
CA SER A 159 7.08 -12.31 18.08
C SER A 159 6.31 -13.11 17.02
N PRO A 160 6.31 -14.46 17.05
CA PRO A 160 5.51 -15.27 16.14
C PRO A 160 4.00 -14.97 16.21
N SER A 161 3.53 -14.51 17.37
CA SER A 161 2.13 -14.16 17.61
C SER A 161 1.76 -12.74 17.18
N THR A 162 2.73 -11.93 16.74
CA THR A 162 2.44 -10.57 16.25
C THR A 162 1.62 -10.67 14.98
N CYS A 163 0.54 -9.88 14.91
CA CYS A 163 -0.32 -9.78 13.74
C CYS A 163 0.49 -9.36 12.51
N SER A 164 0.12 -9.95 11.37
CA SER A 164 0.49 -9.38 10.08
C SER A 164 -0.30 -8.09 9.87
N PHE A 165 -0.02 -7.40 8.77
CA PHE A 165 -0.66 -6.14 8.43
C PHE A 165 -1.24 -6.17 7.03
N ASN A 166 -2.29 -5.38 6.81
CA ASN A 166 -2.86 -5.12 5.49
C ASN A 166 -2.12 -3.94 4.83
N PRO A 167 -1.51 -4.13 3.63
CA PRO A 167 -0.76 -3.08 2.95
C PRO A 167 -1.62 -2.15 2.05
N GLY A 168 -2.95 -2.31 2.05
CA GLY A 168 -3.88 -1.55 1.21
C GLY A 168 -4.22 -0.16 1.74
N VAL A 169 -3.90 0.12 3.01
CA VAL A 169 -3.99 1.45 3.63
C VAL A 169 -2.68 1.71 4.37
N ILE A 170 -2.00 2.80 4.01
CA ILE A 170 -0.69 3.14 4.58
C ILE A 170 -0.65 4.62 4.94
N VAL A 171 -0.32 4.93 6.19
CA VAL A 171 0.11 6.28 6.57
C VAL A 171 1.63 6.32 6.49
N ALA A 172 2.20 7.01 5.52
CA ALA A 172 3.63 6.99 5.23
C ALA A 172 4.30 8.32 5.55
N ASN A 173 5.31 8.30 6.42
CA ASN A 173 6.26 9.40 6.61
C ASN A 173 7.33 9.31 5.51
N MET A 174 7.17 10.16 4.50
CA MET A 174 8.01 10.23 3.30
C MET A 174 9.43 10.66 3.63
N THR A 175 9.60 11.51 4.64
CA THR A 175 10.92 11.98 5.08
C THR A 175 11.71 10.85 5.71
N GLU A 176 11.12 10.13 6.66
CA GLU A 176 11.74 8.99 7.32
C GLU A 176 11.96 7.82 6.33
N TRP A 177 11.01 7.57 5.44
CA TRP A 177 11.13 6.55 4.40
C TRP A 177 12.34 6.80 3.48
N LYS A 178 12.56 8.05 3.08
CA LYS A 178 13.74 8.46 2.30
C LYS A 178 15.02 8.34 3.13
N HIS A 179 15.01 8.82 4.37
CA HIS A 179 16.16 8.76 5.28
C HIS A 179 16.67 7.32 5.47
N GLN A 180 15.77 6.37 5.70
CA GLN A 180 16.09 4.94 5.84
C GLN A 180 16.28 4.20 4.51
N ARG A 181 16.11 4.88 3.37
CA ARG A 181 16.22 4.29 2.02
C ARG A 181 15.33 3.07 1.82
N ILE A 182 14.12 3.06 2.39
CA ILE A 182 13.23 1.88 2.42
C ILE A 182 12.91 1.36 1.01
N THR A 183 12.64 2.25 0.04
CA THR A 183 12.42 1.82 -1.36
C THR A 183 13.59 1.01 -1.90
N LYS A 184 14.85 1.36 -1.58
CA LYS A 184 16.02 0.57 -2.01
C LYS A 184 16.10 -0.79 -1.33
N GLN A 185 15.70 -0.86 -0.06
CA GLN A 185 15.62 -2.13 0.67
C GLN A 185 14.54 -3.05 0.08
N LEU A 186 13.36 -2.49 -0.22
CA LEU A 186 12.27 -3.20 -0.91
C LEU A 186 12.73 -3.72 -2.28
N GLU A 187 13.35 -2.87 -3.10
CA GLU A 187 13.89 -3.28 -4.41
C GLU A 187 14.88 -4.44 -4.29
N LYS A 188 15.77 -4.41 -3.28
CA LYS A 188 16.71 -5.51 -3.01
C LYS A 188 15.99 -6.81 -2.69
N TRP A 189 14.94 -6.77 -1.87
CA TRP A 189 14.14 -7.96 -1.55
C TRP A 189 13.37 -8.48 -2.76
N MET A 190 12.83 -7.59 -3.59
CA MET A 190 12.17 -7.95 -4.83
C MET A 190 13.12 -8.66 -5.81
N GLN A 191 14.36 -8.16 -5.96
CA GLN A 191 15.40 -8.81 -6.78
C GLN A 191 15.77 -10.19 -6.24
N LYS A 192 16.03 -10.31 -4.94
CA LYS A 192 16.29 -11.60 -4.30
C LYS A 192 15.13 -12.57 -4.50
N ASN A 193 13.90 -12.07 -4.42
CA ASN A 193 12.74 -12.90 -4.69
C ASN A 193 12.73 -13.41 -6.13
N VAL A 194 13.36 -12.75 -7.11
CA VAL A 194 13.53 -13.32 -8.46
C VAL A 194 14.67 -14.34 -8.51
N GLU A 195 15.76 -14.10 -7.77
CA GLU A 195 17.00 -14.92 -7.82
C GLU A 195 16.92 -16.26 -7.07
N TYR A 196 16.19 -16.35 -5.96
CA TYR A 196 16.29 -17.47 -5.00
C TYR A 196 15.19 -18.54 -5.13
N VAL A 197 14.80 -18.89 -6.35
CA VAL A 197 14.10 -20.15 -6.67
C VAL A 197 14.82 -20.87 -7.80
#